data_AF-A0A7S3BB35-F1
#
_entry.id   AF-A0A7S3BB35-F1
#
_cell.length_a   1.000
_cell.length_b   1.000
_cell.length_c   1.000
_cell.angle_alpha   90.00
_cell.angle_beta   90.00
_cell.angle_gamma   90.00
#
_symmetry.space_group_name_H-M   'P 1'
#
loop_
_entity.id
_entity.type
_entity.pdbx_description
1 polymer ?
#
loop_
_entity_poly.entity_id
_entity_poly.type
_entity_poly.pdbx_seq_one_letter_code
_entity_poly.pdbx_strand_id
1 'polypeptide(L)'
;SGGNPASPPAASAAAVAEAPSDGQPQCSGRAASALAAYRALEARIKAQGGAKPDMQAYSKLRGEWELPKRHGAIEGVPVGVQLNGKGEAAILGIHTRICHGIDFAAKEPAYAICLSGGYADDDDEAADQLITYTGMGGRDTAG
;
A
#
# COMPACT_ATOMS: atom_id res chain seq x y z
N SER A 1 6.04 -22.41 -32.72
CA SER A 1 6.85 -21.19 -32.52
C SER A 1 6.44 -20.57 -31.19
N GLY A 2 7.15 -20.93 -30.11
CA GLY A 2 6.89 -20.40 -28.78
C GLY A 2 7.43 -18.98 -28.66
N GLY A 3 6.55 -18.01 -28.45
CA GLY A 3 6.93 -16.64 -28.13
C GLY A 3 7.43 -16.57 -26.69
N ASN A 4 8.68 -16.19 -26.51
CA ASN A 4 9.28 -15.94 -25.21
C ASN A 4 8.68 -14.63 -24.65
N PRO A 5 8.16 -14.57 -23.41
CA PRO A 5 7.72 -13.30 -22.84
C PRO A 5 8.92 -12.38 -22.58
N ALA A 6 8.77 -11.12 -22.98
CA ALA A 6 9.81 -10.11 -22.90
C ALA A 6 10.33 -9.92 -21.47
N SER A 7 11.65 -9.97 -21.31
CA SER A 7 12.33 -9.57 -20.08
C SER A 7 11.99 -8.10 -19.74
N PRO A 8 11.73 -7.77 -18.47
CA PRO A 8 11.44 -6.39 -18.08
C PRO A 8 12.67 -5.49 -18.32
N PRO A 9 12.46 -4.22 -18.73
CA PRO A 9 13.55 -3.28 -18.96
C PRO A 9 14.29 -2.95 -17.66
N ALA A 10 15.62 -2.86 -17.74
CA ALA A 10 16.49 -2.47 -16.64
C ALA A 10 16.15 -1.06 -16.14
N ALA A 11 15.90 -0.92 -14.84
CA ALA A 11 15.64 0.37 -14.21
C ALA A 11 16.92 1.21 -14.18
N SER A 12 16.90 2.37 -14.85
CA SER A 12 17.92 3.41 -14.76
C SER A 12 17.57 4.41 -13.65
N ALA A 13 18.58 4.78 -12.88
CA ALA A 13 18.52 5.59 -11.65
C ALA A 13 18.10 7.05 -11.84
N ALA A 14 17.37 7.57 -10.84
CA ALA A 14 17.64 8.81 -10.08
C ALA A 14 16.33 9.51 -9.63
N ALA A 15 15.94 9.25 -8.38
CA ALA A 15 15.33 10.22 -7.49
C ALA A 15 15.85 9.89 -6.10
N VAL A 16 16.41 10.88 -5.40
CA VAL A 16 16.90 10.76 -4.02
C VAL A 16 15.73 10.44 -3.09
N ALA A 17 15.41 9.16 -2.95
CA ALA A 17 14.81 8.66 -1.73
C ALA A 17 15.88 8.80 -0.64
N GLU A 18 15.53 9.39 0.52
CA GLU A 18 16.36 9.23 1.70
C GLU A 18 16.70 7.74 1.83
N ALA A 19 18.00 7.44 1.88
CA ALA A 19 18.43 6.08 2.12
C ALA A 19 17.75 5.62 3.43
N PRO A 20 17.04 4.48 3.43
CA PRO A 20 16.43 3.99 4.66
C PRO A 20 17.52 3.88 5.72
N SER A 21 17.27 4.45 6.89
CA SER A 21 18.16 4.30 8.04
C SER A 21 18.46 2.81 8.25
N ASP A 22 19.73 2.49 8.47
CA ASP A 22 20.20 1.12 8.67
C ASP A 22 19.33 0.40 9.71
N GLY A 23 18.52 -0.58 9.27
CA GLY A 23 17.73 -1.45 10.15
C GLY A 23 16.21 -1.48 9.98
N GLN A 24 15.59 -0.67 9.10
CA GLN A 24 14.14 -0.79 8.85
C GLN A 24 13.78 -2.07 8.05
N PRO A 25 12.73 -2.81 8.42
CA PRO A 25 12.26 -3.97 7.64
C PRO A 25 11.85 -3.58 6.22
N GLN A 26 12.32 -4.32 5.22
CA GLN A 26 12.06 -4.04 3.80
C GLN A 26 11.31 -5.19 3.12
N CYS A 27 10.48 -4.84 2.14
CA CYS A 27 9.85 -5.85 1.30
C CYS A 27 10.89 -6.71 0.55
N SER A 28 10.53 -7.95 0.25
CA SER A 28 11.35 -8.88 -0.54
C SER A 28 10.56 -9.48 -1.72
N GLY A 29 11.27 -10.14 -2.63
CA GLY A 29 10.66 -10.91 -3.73
C GLY A 29 9.70 -10.08 -4.59
N ARG A 30 8.51 -10.62 -4.86
CA ARG A 30 7.49 -9.94 -5.68
C ARG A 30 7.01 -8.63 -5.04
N ALA A 31 6.91 -8.57 -3.71
CA ALA A 31 6.50 -7.36 -2.99
C ALA A 31 7.50 -6.22 -3.17
N ALA A 32 8.80 -6.51 -3.07
CA ALA A 32 9.84 -5.53 -3.35
C ALA A 32 9.74 -4.98 -4.78
N SER A 33 9.58 -5.87 -5.76
CA SER A 33 9.46 -5.49 -7.16
C SER A 33 8.21 -4.65 -7.44
N ALA A 34 7.07 -5.00 -6.84
CA ALA A 34 5.83 -4.23 -6.95
C ALA A 34 5.95 -2.84 -6.35
N LEU A 35 6.51 -2.74 -5.14
CA LEU A 35 6.73 -1.46 -4.47
C LEU A 35 7.71 -0.56 -5.24
N ALA A 36 8.79 -1.14 -5.77
CA ALA A 36 9.78 -0.41 -6.57
C ALA A 36 9.17 0.10 -7.89
N ALA A 37 8.42 -0.74 -8.61
CA ALA A 37 7.74 -0.36 -9.84
C ALA A 37 6.72 0.76 -9.59
N TYR A 38 5.97 0.66 -8.49
CA TYR A 38 5.04 1.68 -8.05
C TYR A 38 5.73 3.03 -7.80
N ARG A 39 6.72 3.06 -6.92
CA ARG A 39 7.46 4.28 -6.56
C ARG A 39 8.12 4.93 -7.77
N ALA A 40 8.70 4.13 -8.67
CA ALA A 40 9.32 4.63 -9.90
C ALA A 40 8.29 5.30 -10.83
N LEU A 41 7.11 4.69 -10.99
CA LEU A 41 6.05 5.26 -11.82
C LEU A 41 5.45 6.53 -11.19
N GLU A 42 5.21 6.51 -9.89
CA GLU A 42 4.71 7.66 -9.16
C GLU A 42 5.67 8.85 -9.27
N ALA A 43 6.97 8.62 -9.03
CA ALA A 43 8.00 9.64 -9.16
C ALA A 43 8.04 10.24 -10.58
N ARG A 44 7.91 9.39 -11.60
CA ARG A 44 7.87 9.83 -13.00
C ARG A 44 6.65 10.71 -13.29
N ILE A 45 5.47 10.33 -12.79
CA ILE A 45 4.24 11.11 -12.97
C ILE A 45 4.34 12.45 -12.24
N LYS A 46 4.88 12.44 -11.01
CA LYS A 46 5.12 13.65 -10.22
C LYS A 46 6.08 14.61 -10.92
N ALA A 47 7.16 14.10 -11.50
CA ALA A 47 8.13 14.89 -12.26
C ALA A 47 7.53 15.52 -13.53
N GLN A 48 6.48 14.91 -14.11
CA GLN A 48 5.75 15.43 -15.25
C GLN A 48 4.67 16.47 -14.87
N GLY A 49 4.53 16.81 -13.58
CA GLY A 49 3.51 17.73 -13.09
C GLY A 49 2.10 17.12 -13.06
N GLY A 50 1.99 15.79 -13.05
CA GLY A 50 0.70 15.10 -13.02
C GLY A 50 -0.06 15.35 -11.71
N ALA A 51 -1.36 15.66 -11.82
CA ALA A 51 -2.24 15.73 -10.66
C ALA A 51 -2.49 14.32 -10.09
N LYS A 52 -2.42 14.18 -8.75
CA LYS A 52 -2.66 12.93 -8.01
C LYS A 52 -1.78 11.75 -8.49
N PRO A 53 -0.44 11.86 -8.40
CA PRO A 53 0.49 10.89 -8.94
C PRO A 53 0.31 9.47 -8.35
N ASP A 54 0.04 9.35 -7.04
CA ASP A 54 -0.25 8.10 -6.34
C ASP A 54 -1.39 7.30 -7.01
N MET A 55 -2.53 7.96 -7.22
CA MET A 55 -3.73 7.36 -7.82
C MET A 55 -3.51 6.96 -9.29
N GLN A 56 -2.75 7.78 -10.03
CA GLN A 56 -2.42 7.50 -11.42
C GLN A 56 -1.44 6.33 -11.55
N ALA A 57 -0.45 6.23 -10.66
CA ALA A 57 0.48 5.12 -10.62
C ALA A 57 -0.25 3.82 -10.27
N TYR A 58 -1.08 3.85 -9.22
CA TYR A 58 -1.89 2.70 -8.82
C TYR A 58 -2.79 2.21 -9.95
N SER A 59 -3.54 3.14 -10.58
CA SER A 59 -4.47 2.79 -11.66
C SER A 59 -3.78 2.14 -12.87
N LYS A 60 -2.51 2.47 -13.13
CA LYS A 60 -1.73 1.92 -14.23
C LYS A 60 -1.09 0.56 -13.90
N LEU A 61 -0.83 0.29 -12.63
CA LEU A 61 -0.12 -0.91 -12.19
C LEU A 61 -1.04 -1.99 -11.59
N ARG A 62 -2.24 -1.61 -11.13
CA ARG A 62 -3.24 -2.55 -10.62
C ARG A 62 -3.54 -3.66 -11.64
N GLY A 63 -3.80 -4.86 -11.14
CA GLY A 63 -4.03 -6.05 -11.96
C GLY A 63 -2.78 -6.82 -12.38
N GLU A 64 -1.70 -6.15 -12.79
CA GLU A 64 -0.43 -6.83 -13.13
C GLU A 64 0.54 -6.87 -11.95
N TRP A 65 0.67 -5.74 -11.24
CA TRP A 65 1.67 -5.57 -10.17
C TRP A 65 1.08 -5.68 -8.77
N GLU A 66 -0.23 -5.54 -8.64
CA GLU A 66 -0.94 -5.67 -7.38
C GLU A 66 -0.79 -7.08 -6.81
N LEU A 67 -0.39 -7.18 -5.54
CA LEU A 67 -0.40 -8.44 -4.83
C LEU A 67 -1.84 -8.85 -4.48
N PRO A 68 -2.19 -10.14 -4.56
CA PRO A 68 -3.54 -10.58 -4.25
C PRO A 68 -3.87 -10.35 -2.78
N LYS A 69 -5.10 -9.90 -2.51
CA LYS A 69 -5.64 -9.84 -1.15
C LYS A 69 -5.63 -11.22 -0.52
N ARG A 70 -5.33 -11.28 0.76
CA ARG A 70 -5.38 -12.50 1.54
C ARG A 70 -5.61 -12.23 3.01
N HIS A 71 -6.05 -13.25 3.73
CA HIS A 71 -6.00 -13.25 5.19
C HIS A 71 -4.57 -13.55 5.67
N GLY A 72 -4.14 -12.84 6.70
CA GLY A 72 -2.84 -13.03 7.35
C GLY A 72 -1.69 -12.31 6.64
N ALA A 73 -0.45 -12.73 6.97
CA ALA A 73 0.76 -12.09 6.45
C ALA A 73 0.83 -12.13 4.92
N ILE A 74 1.42 -11.11 4.30
CA ILE A 74 1.64 -11.07 2.84
C ILE A 74 3.08 -11.49 2.56
N GLU A 75 3.26 -12.38 1.57
CA GLU A 75 4.60 -12.88 1.24
C GLU A 75 5.51 -11.73 0.80
N GLY A 76 6.69 -11.65 1.43
CA GLY A 76 7.66 -10.59 1.16
C GLY A 76 7.28 -9.22 1.71
N VAL A 77 6.25 -9.10 2.54
CA VAL A 77 5.90 -7.86 3.26
C VAL A 77 6.15 -8.08 4.76
N PRO A 78 7.23 -7.52 5.33
CA PRO A 78 7.50 -7.69 6.76
C PRO A 78 6.61 -6.77 7.61
N VAL A 79 6.37 -7.17 8.85
CA VAL A 79 5.79 -6.28 9.88
C VAL A 79 6.76 -5.11 10.12
N GLY A 80 6.22 -3.90 10.23
CA GLY A 80 7.01 -2.68 10.44
C GLY A 80 7.57 -2.03 9.17
N VAL A 81 7.18 -2.51 7.97
CA VAL A 81 7.50 -1.82 6.72
C VAL A 81 6.91 -0.40 6.71
N GLN A 82 7.71 0.59 6.30
CA GLN A 82 7.27 1.97 6.15
C GLN A 82 6.77 2.22 4.72
N LEU A 83 5.58 2.81 4.63
CA LEU A 83 4.93 3.15 3.37
C LEU A 83 4.64 4.65 3.31
N ASN A 84 4.87 5.27 2.16
CA ASN A 84 4.69 6.71 1.99
C ASN A 84 3.22 7.13 1.87
N GLY A 85 2.32 6.18 1.59
CA GLY A 85 0.93 6.47 1.32
C GLY A 85 0.09 5.24 1.06
N LYS A 86 -1.21 5.47 0.84
CA LYS A 86 -2.20 4.41 0.67
C LYS A 86 -2.07 3.69 -0.68
N GLY A 87 -1.52 4.30 -1.72
CA GLY A 87 -1.26 3.61 -2.98
C GLY A 87 -0.18 2.52 -2.86
N GLU A 88 0.83 2.71 -2.00
CA GLU A 88 1.81 1.68 -1.66
C GLU A 88 1.17 0.52 -0.87
N ALA A 89 0.28 0.83 0.07
CA ALA A 89 -0.47 -0.20 0.79
C ALA A 89 -1.41 -0.99 -0.14
N ALA A 90 -1.99 -0.33 -1.14
CA ALA A 90 -2.85 -0.96 -2.12
C ALA A 90 -2.08 -1.86 -3.09
N ILE A 91 -0.93 -1.41 -3.63
CA ILE A 91 -0.15 -2.25 -4.57
C ILE A 91 0.44 -3.49 -3.88
N LEU A 92 0.75 -3.38 -2.58
CA LEU A 92 1.19 -4.51 -1.75
C LEU A 92 0.05 -5.44 -1.29
N GLY A 93 -1.21 -5.16 -1.64
CA GLY A 93 -2.36 -5.95 -1.22
C GLY A 93 -2.67 -5.87 0.28
N ILE A 94 -1.99 -4.97 1.01
CA ILE A 94 -2.19 -4.75 2.46
C ILE A 94 -3.56 -4.12 2.69
N HIS A 95 -3.90 -3.07 1.95
CA HIS A 95 -5.17 -2.39 2.05
C HIS A 95 -5.54 -1.73 0.72
N THR A 96 -6.35 -2.41 -0.08
CA THR A 96 -6.70 -1.96 -1.44
C THR A 96 -7.83 -0.93 -1.47
N ARG A 97 -8.64 -0.85 -0.41
CA ARG A 97 -9.71 0.16 -0.28
C ARG A 97 -9.16 1.50 0.22
N ILE A 98 -8.44 2.22 -0.63
CA ILE A 98 -7.73 3.48 -0.32
C ILE A 98 -8.61 4.50 0.46
N CYS A 99 -9.92 4.56 0.22
CA CYS A 99 -10.84 5.51 0.86
C CYS A 99 -11.53 5.01 2.15
N HIS A 100 -11.38 3.74 2.53
CA HIS A 100 -12.06 3.15 3.69
C HIS A 100 -11.05 2.72 4.76
N GLY A 101 -11.49 2.69 6.02
CA GLY A 101 -10.66 2.20 7.13
C GLY A 101 -10.60 0.67 7.25
N ILE A 102 -11.47 -0.07 6.56
CA ILE A 102 -11.49 -1.55 6.58
C ILE A 102 -11.58 -2.06 5.14
N ASP A 103 -10.78 -3.07 4.81
CA ASP A 103 -10.85 -3.82 3.56
C ASP A 103 -11.54 -5.18 3.80
N PHE A 104 -12.63 -5.43 3.08
CA PHE A 104 -13.36 -6.70 3.10
C PHE A 104 -14.02 -6.95 1.73
N ALA A 105 -14.26 -8.21 1.39
CA ALA A 105 -15.12 -8.60 0.26
C ALA A 105 -16.53 -8.95 0.76
N ALA A 106 -17.54 -8.81 -0.09
CA ALA A 106 -18.91 -9.12 0.28
C ALA A 106 -19.03 -10.58 0.74
N LYS A 107 -19.55 -10.80 1.95
CA LYS A 107 -19.66 -12.12 2.62
C LYS A 107 -18.34 -12.73 3.09
N GLU A 108 -17.25 -11.98 3.12
CA GLU A 108 -15.97 -12.41 3.71
C GLU A 108 -15.63 -11.55 4.95
N PRO A 109 -14.88 -12.11 5.92
CA PRO A 109 -14.35 -11.32 7.02
C PRO A 109 -13.35 -10.27 6.53
N ALA A 110 -13.03 -9.31 7.39
CA ALA A 110 -12.09 -8.25 7.04
C ALA A 110 -10.67 -8.81 6.82
N TYR A 111 -10.01 -8.33 5.78
CA TYR A 111 -8.61 -8.67 5.48
C TYR A 111 -7.63 -7.74 6.19
N ALA A 112 -7.99 -6.46 6.30
CA ALA A 112 -7.14 -5.44 6.89
C ALA A 112 -7.96 -4.26 7.43
N ILE A 113 -7.39 -3.59 8.41
CA ILE A 113 -7.86 -2.30 8.94
C ILE A 113 -6.73 -1.27 8.86
N CYS A 114 -7.07 -0.02 8.62
CA CYS A 114 -6.16 1.12 8.62
C CYS A 114 -6.57 2.08 9.74
N LEU A 115 -5.67 2.25 10.71
CA LEU A 115 -5.75 3.25 11.76
C LEU A 115 -5.10 4.53 11.23
N SER A 116 -5.88 5.60 11.12
CA SER A 116 -5.37 6.90 10.63
C SER A 116 -5.66 8.06 11.59
N GLY A 117 -5.85 7.77 12.88
CA GLY A 117 -6.07 8.78 13.94
C GLY A 117 -7.26 9.70 13.71
N GLY A 118 -8.35 9.19 13.11
CA GLY A 118 -9.52 9.98 12.74
C GLY A 118 -10.58 10.10 13.84
N TYR A 119 -10.31 9.55 15.02
CA TYR A 119 -11.20 9.56 16.17
C TYR A 119 -10.43 10.10 17.38
N ALA A 120 -11.05 11.04 18.10
CA ALA A 120 -10.43 11.70 19.26
C ALA A 120 -10.29 10.78 20.49
N ASP A 121 -10.75 9.54 20.37
CA ASP A 121 -10.83 8.54 21.44
C ASP A 121 -9.86 7.35 21.23
N ASP A 122 -8.94 7.45 20.27
CA ASP A 122 -7.88 6.44 20.08
C ASP A 122 -6.86 6.60 21.25
N ASP A 123 -7.06 5.82 22.33
CA ASP A 123 -6.05 5.63 23.38
C ASP A 123 -4.87 4.84 22.76
N ASP A 124 -3.90 5.57 22.22
CA ASP A 124 -2.65 5.04 21.66
C ASP A 124 -1.63 4.63 22.74
N GLU A 125 -2.06 4.50 24.00
CA GLU A 125 -1.26 3.94 25.09
C GLU A 125 -1.07 2.43 24.83
N ALA A 126 -0.06 2.12 24.02
CA ALA A 126 0.43 0.80 23.64
C ALA A 126 1.03 0.00 24.82
N ALA A 127 0.47 0.13 26.03
CA ALA A 127 0.90 -0.62 27.20
C ALA A 127 0.61 -2.13 27.06
N ASP A 128 -0.47 -2.50 26.37
CA ASP A 128 -1.00 -3.88 26.38
C ASP A 128 -1.19 -4.55 25.00
N GLN A 129 -0.64 -3.99 23.90
CA GLN A 129 -0.82 -4.53 22.52
C GLN A 129 -2.29 -4.71 22.08
N LEU A 130 -3.22 -4.04 22.77
CA LEU A 130 -4.66 -4.09 22.53
C LEU A 130 -5.12 -2.78 21.87
N ILE A 131 -5.96 -2.88 20.85
CA ILE A 131 -6.52 -1.72 20.15
C ILE A 131 -8.05 -1.87 20.13
N THR A 132 -8.76 -0.82 20.54
CA THR A 132 -10.22 -0.72 20.38
C THR A 132 -10.53 -0.01 19.07
N TYR A 133 -11.02 -0.74 18.06
CA TYR A 133 -11.31 -0.17 16.74
C TYR A 133 -12.81 0.02 16.50
N THR A 134 -13.23 1.25 16.20
CA THR A 134 -14.63 1.57 15.86
C THR A 134 -14.95 1.15 14.43
N GLY A 135 -15.98 0.31 14.26
CA GLY A 135 -16.46 -0.14 12.95
C GLY A 135 -17.00 1.00 12.05
N MET A 136 -17.18 0.75 10.75
CA MET A 136 -17.72 1.78 9.84
C MET A 136 -19.25 1.91 9.94
N GLY A 137 -19.75 3.16 9.99
CA GLY A 137 -21.17 3.50 9.94
C GLY A 137 -21.51 4.68 10.86
N GLY A 138 -22.43 5.55 10.44
CA GLY A 138 -22.94 6.66 11.27
C GLY A 138 -22.30 8.05 11.09
N ARG A 139 -21.43 8.27 10.10
CA ARG A 139 -21.06 9.65 9.70
C ARG A 139 -22.20 10.25 8.89
N ASP A 140 -22.87 11.23 9.46
CA ASP A 140 -23.78 12.12 8.74
C ASP A 140 -22.97 12.86 7.66
N THR A 141 -23.40 12.76 6.40
CA THR A 141 -22.86 13.56 5.29
C THR A 141 -23.73 14.78 5.00
N ALA A 142 -24.57 15.22 5.94
CA ALA A 142 -25.20 16.53 5.89
C ALA A 142 -24.14 17.63 6.13
N GLY A 143 -23.42 17.96 5.06
CA GLY A 143 -22.84 19.29 4.85
C GLY A 143 -23.80 20.14 4.05
#